data_AF-A0A1N6J109-F1
#
_entry.id   AF-A0A1N6J109-F1
#
_cell.length_a   1.000
_cell.length_b   1.000
_cell.length_c   1.000
_cell.angle_alpha   90.00
_cell.angle_beta   90.00
_cell.angle_gamma   90.00
#
_symmetry.space_group_name_H-M   'P 1'
#
loop_
_entity.id
_entity.type
_entity.pdbx_description
1 polymer ?
#
loop_
_entity_poly.entity_id
_entity_poly.type
_entity_poly.pdbx_seq_one_letter_code
_entity_poly.pdbx_strand_id
1 'polypeptide(L)'
;MTISYTTFQDIIDHGIDYLGGNPSDQVKRDCIRAALEQYRDLVNVHNWTYLYTQGRIVTSAAFTGDTDEATITYTHSGGTYDRMVTLSGAIWPDWASNGFLRIGEAAYRVEERKSATVVTLTDTLNPGDDLPAGTRFMIYRDTYLLPDDYVAQDQALYERNFASMCYRHPREWLFDTRYVISQGEPSFFTITGDRAYPGRLVMRVFPWPSEAKSIDFIYKRRPRPLLTMREATGKITVTQGRNVVTGIGTVFSPKHVGSVIRISATAKPPLSLIMAGPADPQSAFESIVASYVSPTSVALQDPLDASYTAVGYVISDSIDVEPGAMLNAYHRGVEMHLGMNRTLKDKPSAAKQYLVALNEAKAADSRSFMGRSVGDTGTIRRRLRDMPIGPDEP
;
A
#
# COMPACT_ATOMS: atom_id res chain seq x y z
N MET A 1 3.10 -9.98 28.62
CA MET A 1 1.73 -10.01 28.08
C MET A 1 1.88 -10.49 26.65
N THR A 2 1.47 -11.72 26.36
CA THR A 2 1.61 -12.30 25.02
C THR A 2 0.57 -11.66 24.12
N ILE A 3 1.00 -11.02 23.03
CA ILE A 3 0.09 -10.49 22.01
C ILE A 3 -0.46 -11.71 21.27
N SER A 4 -1.79 -11.87 21.27
CA SER A 4 -2.46 -12.88 20.45
C SER A 4 -2.99 -12.22 19.19
N TYR A 5 -2.60 -12.74 18.03
CA TYR A 5 -3.03 -12.19 16.75
C TYR A 5 -4.33 -12.84 16.31
N THR A 6 -5.32 -12.05 15.87
CA THR A 6 -6.48 -12.60 15.17
C THR A 6 -6.10 -12.90 13.73
N THR A 7 -6.31 -14.14 13.31
CA THR A 7 -5.91 -14.64 11.99
C THR A 7 -7.13 -14.97 11.14
N PHE A 8 -6.93 -15.10 9.83
CA PHE A 8 -7.97 -15.47 8.89
C PHE A 8 -8.65 -16.78 9.30
N GLN A 9 -7.89 -17.78 9.76
CA GLN A 9 -8.45 -19.01 10.30
C GLN A 9 -9.46 -18.75 11.44
N ASP A 10 -9.14 -17.89 12.41
CA ASP A 10 -10.02 -17.64 13.57
C ASP A 10 -11.38 -17.07 13.13
N ILE A 11 -11.39 -16.26 12.08
CA ILE A 11 -12.62 -15.68 11.53
C ILE A 11 -13.47 -16.72 10.81
N ILE A 12 -12.81 -17.66 10.10
CA ILE A 12 -13.53 -18.78 9.49
C ILE A 12 -14.12 -19.68 10.57
N ASP A 13 -13.36 -19.97 11.60
CA ASP A 13 -13.79 -20.79 12.73
C ASP A 13 -14.94 -20.11 13.50
N HIS A 14 -14.90 -18.78 13.68
CA HIS A 14 -16.04 -17.98 14.18
C HIS A 14 -17.30 -18.16 13.31
N GLY A 15 -17.15 -18.08 11.99
CA GLY A 15 -18.26 -18.27 11.06
C GLY A 15 -18.84 -19.69 11.10
N ILE A 16 -18.00 -20.70 11.29
CA ILE A 16 -18.42 -22.09 11.44
C ILE A 16 -19.19 -22.28 12.75
N ASP A 17 -18.69 -21.69 13.85
CA ASP A 17 -19.36 -21.73 15.16
C ASP A 17 -20.76 -21.09 15.08
N TYR A 18 -20.84 -19.91 14.47
CA TYR A 18 -22.11 -19.20 14.23
C TYR A 18 -23.13 -20.04 13.47
N LEU A 19 -22.68 -20.90 12.55
CA LEU A 19 -23.53 -21.80 11.76
C LEU A 19 -23.83 -23.13 12.46
N GLY A 20 -23.48 -23.26 13.75
CA GLY A 20 -23.76 -24.45 14.57
C GLY A 20 -22.62 -25.48 14.60
N GLY A 21 -21.39 -25.09 14.27
CA GLY A 21 -20.20 -25.90 14.50
C GLY A 21 -19.96 -27.06 13.53
N ASN A 22 -20.63 -27.10 12.36
CA ASN A 22 -20.44 -28.14 11.36
C ASN A 22 -19.44 -27.73 10.26
N PRO A 23 -18.18 -28.23 10.26
CA PRO A 23 -17.11 -27.77 9.37
C PRO A 23 -17.14 -28.43 7.99
N SER A 24 -18.32 -28.59 7.38
CA SER A 24 -18.44 -29.10 6.01
C SER A 24 -17.74 -28.16 5.01
N ASP A 25 -17.24 -28.70 3.90
CA ASP A 25 -16.50 -27.90 2.91
C ASP A 25 -17.35 -26.80 2.28
N GLN A 26 -18.66 -27.02 2.16
CA GLN A 26 -19.58 -25.99 1.70
C GLN A 26 -19.66 -24.83 2.71
N VAL A 27 -19.83 -25.14 4.00
CA VAL A 27 -19.85 -24.13 5.07
C VAL A 27 -18.55 -23.34 5.10
N LYS A 28 -17.39 -24.02 5.01
CA LYS A 28 -16.08 -23.34 4.94
C LYS A 28 -15.99 -22.36 3.78
N ARG A 29 -16.42 -22.75 2.57
CA ARG A 29 -16.41 -21.84 1.40
C ARG A 29 -17.29 -20.60 1.61
N ASP A 30 -18.46 -20.77 2.23
CA ASP A 30 -19.36 -19.67 2.52
C ASP A 30 -18.77 -18.71 3.59
N CYS A 31 -18.13 -19.25 4.63
CA CYS A 31 -17.40 -18.47 5.64
C CYS A 31 -16.22 -17.71 5.03
N ILE A 32 -15.45 -18.34 4.14
CA ILE A 32 -14.33 -17.69 3.42
C ILE A 32 -14.85 -16.52 2.60
N ARG A 33 -15.94 -16.71 1.86
CA ARG A 33 -16.55 -15.63 1.05
C ARG A 33 -17.02 -14.48 1.94
N ALA A 34 -17.76 -14.77 3.01
CA ALA A 34 -18.29 -13.75 3.92
C ALA A 34 -17.18 -12.96 4.62
N ALA A 35 -16.11 -13.63 5.06
CA ALA A 35 -14.96 -12.96 5.64
C ALA A 35 -14.27 -12.02 4.64
N LEU A 36 -14.01 -12.49 3.41
CA LEU A 36 -13.37 -11.67 2.37
C LEU A 36 -14.24 -10.47 1.93
N GLU A 37 -15.55 -10.64 1.83
CA GLU A 37 -16.50 -9.57 1.53
C GLU A 37 -16.48 -8.51 2.65
N GLN A 38 -16.69 -8.94 3.89
CA GLN A 38 -16.70 -8.03 5.03
C GLN A 38 -15.35 -7.30 5.19
N TYR A 39 -14.23 -7.95 4.87
CA TYR A 39 -12.90 -7.36 5.00
C TYR A 39 -12.71 -6.21 4.01
N ARG A 40 -13.27 -6.34 2.80
CA ARG A 40 -13.29 -5.28 1.80
C ARG A 40 -14.24 -4.15 2.21
N ASP A 41 -15.42 -4.49 2.73
CA ASP A 41 -16.44 -3.50 3.07
C ASP A 41 -16.06 -2.68 4.29
N LEU A 42 -15.52 -3.32 5.33
CA LEU A 42 -15.11 -2.64 6.56
C LEU A 42 -14.12 -1.51 6.28
N VAL A 43 -13.14 -1.72 5.41
CA VAL A 43 -12.11 -0.71 5.07
C VAL A 43 -12.72 0.52 4.37
N ASN A 44 -13.80 0.31 3.62
CA ASN A 44 -14.42 1.34 2.81
C ASN A 44 -15.55 2.07 3.53
N VAL A 45 -16.15 1.48 4.57
CA VAL A 45 -17.29 2.07 5.29
C VAL A 45 -16.93 3.31 6.13
N HIS A 46 -15.64 3.47 6.47
CA HIS A 46 -15.13 4.59 7.24
C HIS A 46 -13.66 4.88 6.92
N ASN A 47 -13.20 6.09 7.28
CA ASN A 47 -11.79 6.48 7.19
C ASN A 47 -11.09 6.20 8.52
N TRP A 48 -10.87 4.91 8.78
CA TRP A 48 -10.29 4.44 10.02
C TRP A 48 -8.89 5.00 10.26
N THR A 49 -8.65 5.56 11.44
CA THR A 49 -7.38 6.24 11.77
C THR A 49 -6.17 5.31 11.72
N TYR A 50 -6.30 4.03 12.13
CA TYR A 50 -5.20 3.06 12.13
C TYR A 50 -4.74 2.62 10.72
N LEU A 51 -5.53 2.91 9.68
CA LEU A 51 -5.14 2.65 8.29
C LEU A 51 -4.31 3.79 7.69
N TYR A 52 -4.11 4.89 8.40
CA TYR A 52 -3.23 5.96 7.94
C TYR A 52 -1.77 5.61 8.25
N THR A 53 -0.91 5.75 7.24
CA THR A 53 0.53 5.53 7.36
C THR A 53 1.29 6.57 6.55
N GLN A 54 2.59 6.69 6.78
CA GLN A 54 3.47 7.61 6.07
C GLN A 54 3.99 6.97 4.79
N GLY A 55 3.96 7.73 3.70
CA GLY A 55 4.63 7.42 2.45
C GLY A 55 5.66 8.50 2.11
N ARG A 56 6.69 8.10 1.36
CA ARG A 56 7.72 8.99 0.83
C ARG A 56 8.00 8.62 -0.61
N ILE A 57 8.05 9.63 -1.48
CA ILE A 57 8.62 9.50 -2.82
C ILE A 57 9.84 10.41 -2.93
N VAL A 58 10.81 10.01 -3.75
CA VAL A 58 11.97 10.84 -4.09
C VAL A 58 11.84 11.24 -5.55
N THR A 59 11.77 12.54 -5.80
CA THR A 59 11.70 13.09 -7.14
C THR A 59 13.05 12.98 -7.86
N SER A 60 13.01 13.13 -9.18
CA SER A 60 14.22 13.14 -10.01
C SER A 60 14.34 14.48 -10.73
N ALA A 61 15.53 15.06 -10.73
CA ALA A 61 15.84 16.25 -11.52
C ALA A 61 15.67 15.96 -13.01
N ALA A 62 15.25 16.96 -13.79
CA ALA A 62 15.29 16.88 -15.25
C ALA A 62 16.75 16.74 -15.74
N PHE A 63 16.94 15.97 -16.80
CA PHE A 63 18.22 15.81 -17.50
C PHE A 63 18.17 16.56 -18.82
N THR A 64 19.06 17.53 -19.01
CA THR A 64 19.06 18.41 -20.20
C THR A 64 20.33 18.21 -21.00
N GLY A 65 20.22 18.26 -22.32
CA GLY A 65 21.40 18.17 -23.19
C GLY A 65 22.38 19.35 -23.04
N ASP A 66 21.93 20.45 -22.44
CA ASP A 66 22.74 21.66 -22.28
C ASP A 66 23.73 21.57 -21.11
N THR A 67 23.33 20.99 -19.98
CA THR A 67 24.21 20.83 -18.82
C THR A 67 25.23 19.71 -19.01
N ASP A 68 24.85 18.67 -19.75
CA ASP A 68 25.61 17.43 -19.86
C ASP A 68 26.32 17.28 -21.21
N GLU A 69 26.36 18.35 -22.01
CA GLU A 69 26.89 18.36 -23.39
C GLU A 69 26.34 17.23 -24.27
N ALA A 70 25.12 16.77 -23.94
CA ALA A 70 24.50 15.61 -24.55
C ALA A 70 23.56 16.04 -25.68
N THR A 71 23.50 15.23 -26.73
CA THR A 71 22.61 15.47 -27.86
C THR A 71 21.89 14.20 -28.26
N ILE A 72 20.77 14.34 -28.97
CA ILE A 72 20.02 13.19 -29.47
C ILE A 72 19.97 13.16 -31.00
N THR A 73 19.73 11.96 -31.50
CA THR A 73 19.23 11.70 -32.86
C THR A 73 17.93 10.93 -32.71
N TYR A 74 16.91 11.27 -33.48
CA TYR A 74 15.66 10.50 -33.52
C TYR A 74 15.51 9.84 -34.90
N THR A 75 15.22 8.55 -34.90
CA THR A 75 14.98 7.74 -36.09
C THR A 75 13.57 7.18 -36.00
N HIS A 76 12.70 7.64 -36.89
CA HIS A 76 11.30 7.21 -36.97
C HIS A 76 11.20 5.77 -37.43
N SER A 77 11.90 5.42 -38.51
CA SER A 77 11.93 4.07 -39.09
C SER A 77 13.33 3.71 -39.61
N GLY A 78 13.66 2.42 -39.70
CA GLY A 78 14.95 1.96 -40.26
C GLY A 78 16.13 1.94 -39.28
N GLY A 79 15.91 2.27 -38.00
CA GLY A 79 16.86 2.01 -36.92
C GLY A 79 16.79 0.57 -36.40
N THR A 80 17.59 0.25 -35.37
CA THR A 80 17.50 -1.04 -34.66
C THR A 80 16.12 -1.27 -34.02
N TYR A 81 15.48 -0.17 -33.61
CA TYR A 81 14.11 -0.13 -33.11
C TYR A 81 13.37 1.01 -33.79
N ASP A 82 12.07 0.85 -34.00
CA ASP A 82 11.21 1.93 -34.49
C ASP A 82 11.07 3.05 -33.43
N ARG A 83 10.99 4.31 -33.89
CA ARG A 83 10.85 5.49 -33.03
C ARG A 83 11.96 5.58 -31.98
N MET A 84 13.17 5.23 -32.41
CA MET A 84 14.38 5.20 -31.59
C MET A 84 14.91 6.61 -31.36
N VAL A 85 15.26 6.93 -30.12
CA VAL A 85 16.07 8.09 -29.76
C VAL A 85 17.42 7.58 -29.27
N THR A 86 18.48 7.98 -29.95
CA THR A 86 19.87 7.68 -29.57
C THR A 86 20.51 8.89 -28.92
N LEU A 87 21.01 8.70 -27.71
CA LEU A 87 21.76 9.70 -26.95
C LEU A 87 23.24 9.61 -27.29
N SER A 88 23.88 10.76 -27.46
CA SER A 88 25.32 10.93 -27.60
C SER A 88 25.84 11.85 -26.49
N GLY A 89 27.06 11.60 -26.01
CA GLY A 89 27.72 12.40 -24.97
C GLY A 89 27.41 11.99 -23.52
N ALA A 90 26.34 11.22 -23.28
CA ALA A 90 25.92 10.83 -21.93
C ALA A 90 25.14 9.50 -21.90
N ILE A 91 24.63 9.14 -20.72
CA ILE A 91 23.73 7.99 -20.51
C ILE A 91 22.35 8.46 -20.05
N TRP A 92 21.31 7.77 -20.50
CA TRP A 92 19.95 7.98 -20.04
C TRP A 92 19.83 7.65 -18.55
N PRO A 93 19.16 8.51 -17.74
CA PRO A 93 18.83 8.18 -16.37
C PRO A 93 18.04 6.86 -16.28
N ASP A 94 18.21 6.11 -15.19
CA ASP A 94 17.52 4.82 -15.02
C ASP A 94 15.99 4.95 -14.99
N TRP A 95 15.49 6.14 -14.62
CA TRP A 95 14.06 6.45 -14.63
C TRP A 95 13.52 6.86 -16.00
N ALA A 96 14.34 6.94 -17.05
CA ALA A 96 13.93 7.46 -18.36
C ALA A 96 12.72 6.76 -18.97
N SER A 97 12.51 5.47 -18.67
CA SER A 97 11.31 4.72 -19.10
C SER A 97 9.99 5.29 -18.56
N ASN A 98 10.03 6.06 -17.48
CA ASN A 98 8.86 6.72 -16.88
C ASN A 98 8.83 8.23 -17.18
N GLY A 99 9.68 8.70 -18.11
CA GLY A 99 9.88 10.11 -18.41
C GLY A 99 9.15 10.59 -19.66
N PHE A 100 9.17 11.91 -19.82
CA PHE A 100 8.79 12.62 -21.03
C PHE A 100 10.03 13.28 -21.63
N LEU A 101 10.29 12.97 -22.91
CA LEU A 101 11.32 13.60 -23.71
C LEU A 101 10.75 14.82 -24.41
N ARG A 102 11.30 15.98 -24.11
CA ARG A 102 10.98 17.25 -24.76
C ARG A 102 12.00 17.57 -25.83
N ILE A 103 11.51 17.85 -27.03
CA ILE A 103 12.31 18.31 -28.17
C ILE A 103 11.63 19.58 -28.70
N GLY A 104 12.31 20.72 -28.58
CA GLY A 104 11.68 22.03 -28.81
C GLY A 104 10.51 22.28 -27.86
N GLU A 105 9.33 22.54 -28.41
CA GLU A 105 8.11 22.82 -27.63
C GLU A 105 7.26 21.57 -27.36
N ALA A 106 7.51 20.47 -28.08
CA ALA A 106 6.74 19.25 -27.97
C ALA A 106 7.32 18.30 -26.92
N ALA A 107 6.44 17.72 -26.11
CA ALA A 107 6.77 16.65 -25.16
C ALA A 107 6.25 15.31 -25.69
N TYR A 108 7.14 14.34 -25.77
CA TYR A 108 6.92 12.97 -26.21
C TYR A 108 7.12 12.01 -25.04
N ARG A 109 6.27 11.00 -24.94
CA ARG A 109 6.40 10.01 -23.86
C ARG A 109 7.39 8.93 -24.25
N VAL A 110 8.24 8.53 -23.32
CA VAL A 110 9.10 7.35 -23.48
C VAL A 110 8.26 6.09 -23.26
N GLU A 111 8.32 5.13 -24.18
CA GLU A 111 7.68 3.81 -24.05
C GLU A 111 8.60 2.87 -23.26
N GLU A 112 9.88 2.82 -23.62
CA GLU A 112 10.82 1.87 -23.04
C GLU A 112 12.26 2.39 -23.13
N ARG A 113 13.08 2.04 -22.14
CA ARG A 113 14.54 2.21 -22.19
C ARG A 113 15.18 0.90 -22.63
N LYS A 114 15.71 0.86 -23.85
CA LYS A 114 16.33 -0.34 -24.44
C LYS A 114 17.77 -0.54 -23.96
N SER A 115 18.49 0.55 -23.72
CA SER A 115 19.86 0.53 -23.20
C SER A 115 20.21 1.83 -22.49
N ALA A 116 21.46 1.96 -22.04
CA ALA A 116 21.98 3.20 -21.46
C ALA A 116 21.96 4.39 -22.44
N THR A 117 21.94 4.16 -23.76
CA THR A 117 21.99 5.22 -24.78
C THR A 117 20.77 5.23 -25.71
N VAL A 118 19.88 4.23 -25.61
CA VAL A 118 18.73 4.09 -26.50
C VAL A 118 17.42 4.01 -25.72
N VAL A 119 16.47 4.88 -26.09
CA VAL A 119 15.07 4.84 -25.65
C VAL A 119 14.15 4.83 -26.88
N THR A 120 12.93 4.32 -26.72
CA THR A 120 11.91 4.35 -27.78
C THR A 120 10.72 5.20 -27.35
N LEU A 121 10.19 6.01 -28.26
CA LEU A 121 8.99 6.82 -28.03
C LEU A 121 7.71 6.03 -28.35
N THR A 122 6.60 6.45 -27.74
CA THR A 122 5.29 5.85 -28.00
C THR A 122 4.84 6.04 -29.45
N ASP A 123 4.00 5.13 -29.95
CA ASP A 123 3.43 5.18 -31.30
C ASP A 123 2.58 6.43 -31.59
N THR A 124 1.92 6.94 -30.55
CA THR A 124 0.96 8.05 -30.61
C THR A 124 1.57 9.41 -30.30
N LEU A 125 2.69 9.46 -29.58
CA LEU A 125 3.41 10.68 -29.24
C LEU A 125 4.88 10.56 -29.64
N ASN A 126 5.18 10.89 -30.90
CA ASN A 126 6.52 10.97 -31.45
C ASN A 126 6.62 12.06 -32.55
N PRO A 127 7.83 12.47 -32.96
CA PRO A 127 8.03 13.52 -33.98
C PRO A 127 7.45 13.24 -35.39
N GLY A 128 7.13 11.99 -35.73
CA GLY A 128 6.65 11.60 -37.06
C GLY A 128 7.71 11.44 -38.15
N ASP A 129 8.82 12.17 -38.07
CA ASP A 129 9.94 12.11 -39.03
C ASP A 129 11.31 12.10 -38.30
N ASP A 130 12.36 11.66 -39.00
CA ASP A 130 13.73 11.64 -38.47
C ASP A 130 14.20 13.03 -38.05
N LEU A 131 14.88 13.11 -36.89
CA LEU A 131 15.54 14.33 -36.43
C LEU A 131 17.06 14.16 -36.49
N PRO A 132 17.79 15.18 -36.96
CA PRO A 132 19.23 15.09 -37.15
C PRO A 132 19.97 14.88 -35.83
N ALA A 133 21.17 14.31 -35.92
CA ALA A 133 22.11 14.26 -34.81
C ALA A 133 22.46 15.68 -34.32
N GLY A 134 22.71 15.83 -33.03
CA GLY A 134 22.98 17.14 -32.42
C GLY A 134 21.71 17.86 -31.95
N THR A 135 20.54 17.24 -32.06
CA THR A 135 19.28 17.84 -31.61
C THR A 135 19.29 18.03 -30.10
N ARG A 136 18.90 19.23 -29.64
CA ARG A 136 18.77 19.58 -28.22
C ARG A 136 17.51 18.98 -27.63
N PHE A 137 17.60 18.59 -26.36
CA PHE A 137 16.50 17.93 -25.67
C PHE A 137 16.53 18.19 -24.16
N MET A 138 15.40 17.88 -23.53
CA MET A 138 15.29 17.70 -22.09
C MET A 138 14.45 16.46 -21.83
N ILE A 139 14.85 15.59 -20.91
CA ILE A 139 13.99 14.55 -20.38
C ILE A 139 13.65 14.88 -18.93
N TYR A 140 12.38 14.72 -18.56
CA TYR A 140 11.92 14.97 -17.21
C TYR A 140 10.95 13.88 -16.76
N ARG A 141 10.80 13.73 -15.45
CA ARG A 141 9.88 12.78 -14.83
C ARG A 141 8.82 13.52 -14.02
N ASP A 142 7.57 13.36 -14.41
CA ASP A 142 6.42 13.88 -13.67
C ASP A 142 5.71 12.79 -12.87
N THR A 143 5.96 11.49 -13.14
CA THR A 143 5.15 10.37 -12.64
C THR A 143 5.93 9.48 -11.68
N TYR A 144 5.39 9.28 -10.47
CA TYR A 144 6.01 8.52 -9.38
C TYR A 144 5.04 7.46 -8.85
N LEU A 145 5.49 6.21 -8.77
CA LEU A 145 4.67 5.10 -8.25
C LEU A 145 4.39 5.28 -6.76
N LEU A 146 3.14 5.08 -6.38
CA LEU A 146 2.71 5.06 -4.99
C LEU A 146 2.82 3.63 -4.42
N PRO A 147 2.82 3.48 -3.08
CA PRO A 147 2.74 2.16 -2.42
C PRO A 147 1.60 1.30 -2.97
N ASP A 148 1.79 -0.03 -2.98
CA ASP A 148 0.81 -0.98 -3.53
C ASP A 148 -0.54 -0.97 -2.81
N ASP A 149 -0.51 -0.64 -1.53
CA ASP A 149 -1.66 -0.51 -0.66
C ASP A 149 -2.26 0.91 -0.65
N TYR A 150 -1.77 1.84 -1.47
CA TYR A 150 -2.28 3.20 -1.48
C TYR A 150 -3.76 3.29 -1.90
N VAL A 151 -4.58 4.00 -1.11
CA VAL A 151 -5.99 4.32 -1.43
C VAL A 151 -6.17 5.79 -1.73
N ALA A 152 -5.82 6.64 -0.78
CA ALA A 152 -6.03 8.08 -0.84
C ALA A 152 -5.09 8.79 0.14
N GLN A 153 -4.79 10.05 -0.12
CA GLN A 153 -4.05 10.94 0.79
C GLN A 153 -4.76 12.29 0.85
N ASP A 154 -4.39 13.09 1.85
CA ASP A 154 -4.85 14.47 1.95
C ASP A 154 -3.79 15.43 1.40
N GLN A 155 -2.66 15.55 2.12
CA GLN A 155 -1.59 16.50 1.79
C GLN A 155 -0.29 15.79 1.44
N ALA A 156 0.49 16.46 0.59
CA ALA A 156 1.87 16.12 0.29
C ALA A 156 2.76 17.32 0.63
N LEU A 157 3.88 17.06 1.29
CA LEU A 157 4.79 18.05 1.88
C LEU A 157 6.23 17.76 1.45
N TYR A 158 7.06 18.80 1.36
CA TYR A 158 8.51 18.62 1.23
C TYR A 158 9.17 18.52 2.60
N GLU A 159 10.30 17.82 2.67
CA GLU A 159 11.07 17.57 3.90
C GLU A 159 11.60 18.84 4.61
N ARG A 160 11.45 20.04 4.03
CA ARG A 160 11.88 21.32 4.63
C ARG A 160 11.00 22.53 4.30
N ASN A 161 9.86 22.32 3.65
CA ASN A 161 8.97 23.40 3.26
C ASN A 161 7.63 23.24 3.98
N PHE A 162 7.19 24.29 4.68
CA PHE A 162 5.87 24.33 5.31
C PHE A 162 4.73 24.50 4.29
N ALA A 163 5.05 24.71 3.02
CA ALA A 163 4.05 24.73 1.96
C ALA A 163 3.65 23.31 1.55
N SER A 164 2.37 22.99 1.73
CA SER A 164 1.77 21.80 1.13
C SER A 164 1.60 21.98 -0.37
N MET A 165 1.77 20.89 -1.10
CA MET A 165 1.42 20.85 -2.51
C MET A 165 -0.10 20.91 -2.66
N CYS A 166 -0.57 21.61 -3.69
CA CYS A 166 -1.99 21.72 -3.99
C CYS A 166 -2.46 20.53 -4.84
N TYR A 167 -3.49 19.83 -4.40
CA TYR A 167 -4.12 18.82 -5.24
C TYR A 167 -4.81 19.46 -6.46
N ARG A 168 -4.55 18.90 -7.64
CA ARG A 168 -5.24 19.22 -8.89
C ARG A 168 -6.01 18.01 -9.37
N HIS A 169 -7.28 18.20 -9.71
CA HIS A 169 -8.08 17.12 -10.26
C HIS A 169 -7.53 16.70 -11.65
N PRO A 170 -7.53 15.40 -12.01
CA PRO A 170 -6.98 14.92 -13.28
C PRO A 170 -7.54 15.61 -14.54
N ARG A 171 -8.78 16.09 -14.48
CA ARG A 171 -9.42 16.89 -15.55
C ARG A 171 -8.69 18.21 -15.84
N GLU A 172 -8.13 18.84 -14.81
CA GLU A 172 -7.41 20.13 -14.92
C GLU A 172 -5.93 19.92 -15.23
N TRP A 173 -5.40 18.71 -14.97
CA TRP A 173 -3.98 18.40 -15.12
C TRP A 173 -3.41 18.65 -16.52
N LEU A 174 -4.23 18.43 -17.56
CA LEU A 174 -3.81 18.67 -18.94
C LEU A 174 -3.53 20.15 -19.20
N PHE A 175 -4.27 21.06 -18.56
CA PHE A 175 -4.05 22.49 -18.71
C PHE A 175 -2.69 22.88 -18.14
N ASP A 176 -2.39 22.47 -16.91
CA ASP A 176 -1.12 22.79 -16.24
C ASP A 176 0.08 22.26 -17.04
N THR A 177 0.01 21.00 -17.49
CA THR A 177 1.13 20.34 -18.19
C THR A 177 1.35 20.80 -19.64
N ARG A 178 0.34 21.37 -20.30
CA ARG A 178 0.44 21.82 -21.70
C ARG A 178 0.61 23.34 -21.84
N TYR A 179 -0.05 24.12 -20.98
CA TYR A 179 -0.05 25.57 -21.09
C TYR A 179 1.15 26.21 -20.37
N VAL A 180 1.55 25.65 -19.22
CA VAL A 180 2.65 26.19 -18.42
C VAL A 180 3.86 25.27 -18.57
N ILE A 181 4.88 25.76 -19.26
CA ILE A 181 6.16 25.08 -19.40
C ILE A 181 7.03 25.59 -18.26
N SER A 182 7.15 24.81 -17.19
CA SER A 182 7.91 25.23 -16.01
C SER A 182 8.67 24.07 -15.39
N GLN A 183 9.94 24.35 -15.08
CA GLN A 183 10.81 23.54 -14.24
C GLN A 183 10.93 24.25 -12.89
N GLY A 184 10.90 23.51 -11.79
CA GLY A 184 11.08 24.13 -10.47
C GLY A 184 10.77 23.18 -9.34
N GLU A 185 10.35 23.74 -8.21
CA GLU A 185 9.80 22.97 -7.10
C GLU A 185 8.33 22.63 -7.40
N PRO A 186 7.95 21.35 -7.50
CA PRO A 186 6.57 20.99 -7.78
C PRO A 186 5.62 21.54 -6.71
N SER A 187 4.63 22.33 -7.13
CA SER A 187 3.64 22.96 -6.25
C SER A 187 2.26 22.31 -6.36
N PHE A 188 2.05 21.47 -7.36
CA PHE A 188 0.81 20.76 -7.62
C PHE A 188 1.07 19.26 -7.74
N PHE A 189 0.10 18.47 -7.29
CA PHE A 189 0.07 17.04 -7.56
C PHE A 189 -1.31 16.57 -8.00
N THR A 190 -1.35 15.47 -8.72
CA THR A 190 -2.56 14.70 -8.95
C THR A 190 -2.28 13.21 -8.76
N ILE A 191 -3.34 12.43 -8.61
CA ILE A 191 -3.25 10.98 -8.49
C ILE A 191 -4.01 10.37 -9.65
N THR A 192 -3.35 9.51 -10.40
CA THR A 192 -3.94 8.79 -11.54
C THR A 192 -3.59 7.31 -11.49
N GLY A 193 -4.30 6.50 -12.27
CA GLY A 193 -3.89 5.11 -12.51
C GLY A 193 -2.56 5.05 -13.25
N ASP A 194 -1.75 4.05 -12.93
CA ASP A 194 -0.57 3.76 -13.72
C ASP A 194 -0.94 2.99 -15.01
N ARG A 195 -0.20 3.26 -16.09
CA ARG A 195 -0.34 2.53 -17.36
C ARG A 195 0.42 1.22 -17.36
N ALA A 196 1.61 1.18 -16.77
CA ALA A 196 2.47 0.01 -16.79
C ALA A 196 1.96 -1.09 -15.83
N TYR A 197 1.41 -0.68 -14.69
CA TYR A 197 0.88 -1.57 -13.66
C TYR A 197 -0.62 -1.32 -13.39
N PRO A 198 -1.53 -2.05 -14.07
CA PRO A 198 -2.97 -1.93 -13.83
C PRO A 198 -3.33 -2.10 -12.35
N GLY A 199 -4.18 -1.20 -11.84
CA GLY A 199 -4.61 -1.20 -10.44
C GLY A 199 -3.66 -0.47 -9.47
N ARG A 200 -2.45 -0.09 -9.91
CA ARG A 200 -1.57 0.78 -9.13
C ARG A 200 -1.88 2.25 -9.40
N LEU A 201 -1.58 3.08 -8.40
CA LEU A 201 -1.74 4.53 -8.47
C LEU A 201 -0.36 5.19 -8.56
N VAL A 202 -0.31 6.33 -9.23
CA VAL A 202 0.86 7.18 -9.36
C VAL A 202 0.55 8.58 -8.89
N MET A 203 1.52 9.21 -8.23
CA MET A 203 1.54 10.64 -8.00
C MET A 203 2.18 11.31 -9.21
N ARG A 204 1.44 12.23 -9.83
CA ARG A 204 1.99 13.12 -10.86
C ARG A 204 2.22 14.49 -10.25
N VAL A 205 3.37 15.10 -10.55
CA VAL A 205 3.79 16.37 -9.96
C VAL A 205 4.06 17.43 -11.02
N PHE A 206 3.77 18.69 -10.70
CA PHE A 206 3.96 19.85 -11.57
C PHE A 206 4.25 21.11 -10.74
N PRO A 207 5.13 22.05 -11.17
CA PRO A 207 6.16 21.95 -12.22
C PRO A 207 7.01 20.68 -12.11
N TRP A 208 7.68 20.25 -13.18
CA TRP A 208 8.57 19.10 -13.04
C TRP A 208 9.79 19.48 -12.20
N PRO A 209 10.32 18.54 -11.40
CA PRO A 209 11.37 18.83 -10.43
C PRO A 209 12.66 19.33 -11.10
N SER A 210 13.18 20.46 -10.63
CA SER A 210 14.53 20.92 -11.00
C SER A 210 15.63 20.13 -10.30
N GLU A 211 15.32 19.56 -9.14
CA GLU A 211 16.23 18.84 -8.26
C GLU A 211 15.55 17.59 -7.68
N ALA A 212 16.34 16.61 -7.24
CA ALA A 212 15.83 15.48 -6.49
C ALA A 212 15.44 15.93 -5.06
N LYS A 213 14.17 15.80 -4.72
CA LYS A 213 13.60 16.17 -3.41
C LYS A 213 12.68 15.07 -2.91
N SER A 214 12.62 14.91 -1.60
CA SER A 214 11.68 14.03 -0.91
C SER A 214 10.33 14.72 -0.77
N ILE A 215 9.27 14.00 -1.16
CA ILE A 215 7.88 14.38 -0.89
C ILE A 215 7.33 13.35 0.09
N ASP A 216 6.96 13.83 1.27
CA ASP A 216 6.32 13.06 2.34
C ASP A 216 4.81 13.28 2.31
N PHE A 217 4.06 12.23 2.59
CA PHE A 217 2.60 12.29 2.66
C PHE A 217 2.07 11.25 3.64
N ILE A 218 0.90 11.53 4.20
CA ILE A 218 0.14 10.56 4.99
C ILE A 218 -0.99 10.05 4.10
N TYR A 219 -1.09 8.73 3.95
CA TYR A 219 -2.10 8.10 3.11
C TYR A 219 -2.87 7.04 3.87
N LYS A 220 -4.13 6.86 3.48
CA LYS A 220 -4.96 5.70 3.84
C LYS A 220 -4.48 4.51 3.02
N ARG A 221 -4.06 3.45 3.71
CA ARG A 221 -3.65 2.18 3.10
C ARG A 221 -4.83 1.20 3.00
N ARG A 222 -4.75 0.27 2.06
CA ARG A 222 -5.55 -0.97 2.02
C ARG A 222 -4.91 -1.94 3.01
N PRO A 223 -5.71 -2.70 3.76
CA PRO A 223 -5.14 -3.75 4.57
C PRO A 223 -4.56 -4.85 3.67
N ARG A 224 -3.65 -5.62 4.23
CA ARG A 224 -3.01 -6.75 3.55
C ARG A 224 -4.07 -7.74 3.02
N PRO A 225 -3.94 -8.23 1.78
CA PRO A 225 -4.86 -9.24 1.24
C PRO A 225 -4.77 -10.56 2.03
N LEU A 226 -5.91 -11.20 2.25
CA LEU A 226 -6.00 -12.51 2.90
C LEU A 226 -5.92 -13.62 1.84
N LEU A 227 -4.79 -14.34 1.81
CA LEU A 227 -4.46 -15.37 0.81
C LEU A 227 -4.35 -16.77 1.44
N THR A 228 -3.73 -16.85 2.63
CA THR A 228 -3.45 -18.10 3.34
C THR A 228 -4.42 -18.22 4.50
N MET A 229 -5.44 -19.05 4.33
CA MET A 229 -6.39 -19.39 5.40
C MET A 229 -5.74 -20.29 6.46
N ARG A 230 -5.07 -21.37 6.02
CA ARG A 230 -4.44 -22.34 6.91
C ARG A 230 -3.41 -23.16 6.15
N GLU A 231 -2.15 -23.09 6.57
CA GLU A 231 -1.08 -23.97 6.12
C GLU A 231 -0.47 -24.68 7.33
N ALA A 232 -0.51 -26.01 7.36
CA ALA A 232 -0.12 -26.81 8.52
C ALA A 232 0.65 -28.09 8.12
N THR A 233 1.16 -28.15 6.90
CA THR A 233 1.80 -29.34 6.34
C THR A 233 3.22 -29.53 6.89
N GLY A 234 3.52 -30.71 7.41
CA GLY A 234 4.85 -31.04 7.93
C GLY A 234 5.02 -30.76 9.42
N LYS A 235 6.28 -30.66 9.85
CA LYS A 235 6.70 -30.36 11.23
C LYS A 235 7.81 -29.33 11.21
N ILE A 236 7.93 -28.56 12.30
CA ILE A 236 8.98 -27.57 12.44
C ILE A 236 9.86 -27.86 13.65
N THR A 237 11.11 -27.41 13.55
CA THR A 237 12.11 -27.40 14.61
C THR A 237 12.75 -26.03 14.68
N VAL A 238 12.89 -25.54 15.91
CA VAL A 238 13.34 -24.19 16.24
C VAL A 238 14.14 -24.24 17.53
N THR A 239 15.20 -23.45 17.58
CA THR A 239 16.04 -23.32 18.77
C THR A 239 15.73 -22.01 19.46
N GLN A 240 15.69 -22.03 20.80
CA GLN A 240 15.50 -20.85 21.63
C GLN A 240 16.46 -19.71 21.25
N GLY A 241 15.96 -18.48 21.25
CA GLY A 241 16.74 -17.28 20.94
C GLY A 241 17.08 -17.10 19.46
N ARG A 242 16.67 -18.03 18.59
CA ARG A 242 16.72 -17.87 17.13
C ARG A 242 15.37 -17.40 16.62
N ASN A 243 15.39 -16.74 15.47
CA ASN A 243 14.19 -16.34 14.73
C ASN A 243 14.06 -17.12 13.42
N VAL A 244 14.73 -18.26 13.24
CA VAL A 244 14.64 -19.06 12.01
C VAL A 244 13.97 -20.37 12.32
N VAL A 245 12.87 -20.64 11.61
CA VAL A 245 12.11 -21.88 11.67
C VAL A 245 12.58 -22.81 10.57
N THR A 246 13.02 -24.02 10.93
CA THR A 246 13.37 -25.06 9.95
C THR A 246 12.29 -26.13 9.93
N GLY A 247 11.81 -26.48 8.75
CA GLY A 247 10.73 -27.43 8.52
C GLY A 247 11.19 -28.75 7.91
N ILE A 248 10.50 -29.84 8.25
CA ILE A 248 10.57 -31.14 7.58
C ILE A 248 9.20 -31.42 6.96
N GLY A 249 9.17 -31.65 5.65
CA GLY A 249 7.93 -31.84 4.90
C GLY A 249 7.06 -30.58 4.80
N THR A 250 7.62 -29.41 5.09
CA THR A 250 6.95 -28.12 4.96
C THR A 250 7.01 -27.62 3.52
N VAL A 251 6.05 -26.79 3.15
CA VAL A 251 6.00 -26.13 1.83
C VAL A 251 5.83 -24.63 2.03
N PHE A 252 6.82 -23.99 2.67
CA PHE A 252 6.81 -22.54 2.83
C PHE A 252 6.92 -21.86 1.47
N SER A 253 6.33 -20.68 1.34
CA SER A 253 6.34 -19.91 0.10
C SER A 253 6.39 -18.42 0.39
N PRO A 254 6.79 -17.58 -0.58
CA PRO A 254 6.85 -16.13 -0.41
C PRO A 254 5.53 -15.49 0.05
N LYS A 255 4.38 -16.11 -0.26
CA LYS A 255 3.06 -15.62 0.15
C LYS A 255 2.84 -15.63 1.67
N HIS A 256 3.62 -16.41 2.42
CA HIS A 256 3.53 -16.49 3.88
C HIS A 256 4.20 -15.30 4.59
N VAL A 257 5.02 -14.50 3.89
CA VAL A 257 5.70 -13.34 4.49
C VAL A 257 4.66 -12.33 4.93
N GLY A 258 4.62 -12.02 6.23
CA GLY A 258 3.63 -11.16 6.91
C GLY A 258 2.38 -11.88 7.40
N SER A 259 2.26 -13.20 7.18
CA SER A 259 1.27 -14.05 7.85
C SER A 259 1.74 -14.39 9.27
N VAL A 260 0.79 -14.77 10.13
CA VAL A 260 1.07 -15.24 11.49
C VAL A 260 1.36 -16.73 11.47
N ILE A 261 2.43 -17.14 12.14
CA ILE A 261 2.72 -18.54 12.43
C ILE A 261 2.46 -18.83 13.91
N ARG A 262 1.61 -19.83 14.16
CA ARG A 262 1.34 -20.38 15.48
C ARG A 262 2.04 -21.72 15.61
N ILE A 263 2.81 -21.88 16.69
CA ILE A 263 3.60 -23.08 16.98
C ILE A 263 2.95 -23.80 18.16
N SER A 264 2.73 -25.12 18.05
CA SER A 264 2.26 -25.93 19.16
C SER A 264 3.42 -26.43 20.03
N ALA A 265 3.15 -26.74 21.30
CA ALA A 265 4.04 -27.53 22.14
C ALA A 265 4.07 -29.02 21.77
N THR A 266 3.15 -29.48 20.90
CA THR A 266 3.00 -30.89 20.54
C THR A 266 3.18 -31.12 19.04
N ALA A 267 3.20 -32.39 18.61
CA ALA A 267 3.21 -32.73 17.20
C ALA A 267 1.90 -32.34 16.47
N LYS A 268 0.80 -32.05 17.18
CA LYS A 268 -0.46 -31.65 16.54
C LYS A 268 -0.45 -30.14 16.24
N PRO A 269 -0.90 -29.70 15.06
CA PRO A 269 -0.99 -28.27 14.76
C PRO A 269 -1.98 -27.60 15.72
N PRO A 270 -1.71 -26.35 16.16
CA PRO A 270 -2.62 -25.65 17.05
C PRO A 270 -3.97 -25.36 16.37
N LEU A 271 -5.04 -25.33 17.15
CA LEU A 271 -6.36 -24.88 16.71
C LEU A 271 -6.57 -23.41 17.03
N SER A 272 -7.62 -22.79 16.44
CA SER A 272 -8.04 -21.45 16.84
C SER A 272 -8.56 -21.45 18.27
N LEU A 273 -8.50 -20.30 18.94
CA LEU A 273 -9.01 -20.13 20.31
C LEU A 273 -10.51 -20.42 20.42
N ILE A 274 -11.27 -20.27 19.33
CA ILE A 274 -12.72 -20.46 19.29
C ILE A 274 -13.07 -21.96 19.23
N MET A 275 -12.31 -22.74 18.45
CA MET A 275 -12.56 -24.18 18.27
C MET A 275 -11.77 -25.06 19.22
N ALA A 276 -10.75 -24.53 19.90
CA ALA A 276 -9.92 -25.30 20.82
C ALA A 276 -10.66 -25.58 22.14
N GLY A 277 -10.92 -26.86 22.41
CA GLY A 277 -11.30 -27.31 23.75
C GLY A 277 -10.11 -27.34 24.72
N PRO A 278 -10.35 -27.60 26.02
CA PRO A 278 -9.28 -27.67 27.03
C PRO A 278 -8.20 -28.73 26.75
N ALA A 279 -8.55 -29.76 25.97
CA ALA A 279 -7.65 -30.86 25.60
C ALA A 279 -6.97 -30.67 24.23
N ASP A 280 -7.33 -29.62 23.49
CA ASP A 280 -6.81 -29.37 22.16
C ASP A 280 -5.46 -28.64 22.21
N PRO A 281 -4.57 -28.88 21.23
CA PRO A 281 -3.28 -28.20 21.16
C PRO A 281 -3.48 -26.69 21.01
N GLN A 282 -3.06 -25.94 22.02
CA GLN A 282 -2.98 -24.48 21.97
C GLN A 282 -1.64 -24.03 21.35
N SER A 283 -1.62 -22.78 20.89
CA SER A 283 -0.39 -22.12 20.46
C SER A 283 0.51 -21.89 21.67
N ALA A 284 1.69 -22.49 21.66
CA ALA A 284 2.75 -22.21 22.64
C ALA A 284 3.47 -20.90 22.31
N PHE A 285 3.60 -20.57 21.01
CA PHE A 285 4.25 -19.37 20.53
C PHE A 285 3.56 -18.84 19.27
N GLU A 286 3.50 -17.52 19.12
CA GLU A 286 3.00 -16.83 17.93
C GLU A 286 3.99 -15.76 17.50
N SER A 287 4.23 -15.62 16.20
CA SER A 287 4.95 -14.47 15.64
C SER A 287 4.57 -14.27 14.16
N ILE A 288 5.05 -13.17 13.58
CA ILE A 288 4.86 -12.87 12.16
C ILE A 288 6.05 -13.42 11.37
N VAL A 289 5.77 -14.02 10.21
CA VAL A 289 6.82 -14.44 9.28
C VAL A 289 7.42 -13.18 8.63
N ALA A 290 8.64 -12.81 9.04
CA ALA A 290 9.32 -11.60 8.56
C ALA A 290 9.88 -11.78 7.14
N SER A 291 10.43 -12.95 6.81
CA SER A 291 10.95 -13.23 5.48
C SER A 291 10.94 -14.71 5.12
N TYR A 292 10.85 -14.98 3.82
CA TYR A 292 10.95 -16.30 3.24
C TYR A 292 12.42 -16.59 2.91
N VAL A 293 12.93 -17.74 3.37
CA VAL A 293 14.31 -18.17 3.10
C VAL A 293 14.32 -19.29 2.06
N SER A 294 13.53 -20.34 2.29
CA SER A 294 13.40 -21.50 1.40
C SER A 294 12.08 -22.25 1.66
N PRO A 295 11.71 -23.28 0.87
CA PRO A 295 10.50 -24.07 1.12
C PRO A 295 10.49 -24.77 2.49
N THR A 296 11.66 -24.94 3.09
CA THR A 296 11.86 -25.56 4.40
C THR A 296 12.37 -24.60 5.47
N SER A 297 12.45 -23.29 5.18
CA SER A 297 12.93 -22.31 6.14
C SER A 297 12.26 -20.95 6.00
N VAL A 298 11.83 -20.37 7.13
CA VAL A 298 11.33 -18.99 7.21
C VAL A 298 11.94 -18.27 8.41
N ALA A 299 12.10 -16.95 8.31
CA ALA A 299 12.50 -16.12 9.43
C ALA A 299 11.28 -15.44 10.05
N LEU A 300 11.25 -15.40 11.39
CA LEU A 300 10.24 -14.76 12.22
C LEU A 300 10.68 -13.36 12.61
N GLN A 301 9.69 -12.53 12.92
CA GLN A 301 9.92 -11.18 13.44
C GLN A 301 10.52 -11.21 14.85
N ASP A 302 10.01 -12.11 15.70
CA ASP A 302 10.45 -12.22 17.10
C ASP A 302 11.29 -13.49 17.31
N PRO A 303 12.36 -13.42 18.13
CA PRO A 303 13.09 -14.63 18.53
C PRO A 303 12.22 -15.52 19.43
N LEU A 304 12.37 -16.84 19.30
CA LEU A 304 11.59 -17.80 20.10
C LEU A 304 12.01 -17.81 21.58
N ASP A 305 11.01 -17.97 22.44
CA ASP A 305 11.14 -18.04 23.89
C ASP A 305 11.65 -19.40 24.41
N ALA A 306 11.39 -20.48 23.66
CA ALA A 306 11.79 -21.84 23.94
C ALA A 306 12.22 -22.60 22.67
N SER A 307 12.86 -23.76 22.86
CA SER A 307 13.16 -24.67 21.75
C SER A 307 12.00 -25.63 21.53
N TYR A 308 11.60 -25.82 20.28
CA TYR A 308 10.53 -26.76 19.89
C TYR A 308 11.07 -27.71 18.83
N THR A 309 10.88 -29.02 19.03
CA THR A 309 11.42 -30.06 18.14
C THR A 309 10.30 -30.90 17.56
N ALA A 310 10.26 -31.02 16.23
CA ALA A 310 9.26 -31.80 15.50
C ALA A 310 7.79 -31.49 15.89
N VAL A 311 7.49 -30.20 16.13
CA VAL A 311 6.16 -29.76 16.56
C VAL A 311 5.26 -29.40 15.37
N GLY A 312 3.95 -29.42 15.61
CA GLY A 312 2.94 -28.93 14.66
C GLY A 312 2.88 -27.41 14.64
N TYR A 313 2.46 -26.86 13.50
CA TYR A 313 2.31 -25.42 13.32
C TYR A 313 1.10 -25.10 12.45
N VAL A 314 0.67 -23.85 12.47
CA VAL A 314 -0.25 -23.28 11.49
C VAL A 314 0.23 -21.91 11.05
N ILE A 315 0.22 -21.66 9.74
CA ILE A 315 0.35 -20.31 9.17
C ILE A 315 -1.02 -19.86 8.66
N SER A 316 -1.42 -18.66 9.05
CA SER A 316 -2.63 -17.98 8.55
C SER A 316 -2.35 -16.48 8.42
N ASP A 317 -2.93 -15.82 7.42
CA ASP A 317 -2.81 -14.36 7.32
C ASP A 317 -3.42 -13.68 8.55
N SER A 318 -2.79 -12.60 9.02
CA SER A 318 -3.35 -11.75 10.06
C SER A 318 -4.55 -10.97 9.52
N ILE A 319 -5.53 -10.77 10.37
CA ILE A 319 -6.60 -9.82 10.12
C ILE A 319 -6.09 -8.46 10.54
N ASP A 320 -5.86 -7.59 9.56
CA ASP A 320 -5.41 -6.21 9.77
C ASP A 320 -6.60 -5.33 10.15
N VAL A 321 -7.21 -5.66 11.30
CA VAL A 321 -8.29 -4.92 11.95
C VAL A 321 -7.89 -4.73 13.40
N GLU A 322 -8.05 -3.51 13.89
CA GLU A 322 -7.73 -3.20 15.28
C GLU A 322 -8.53 -4.08 16.26
N PRO A 323 -7.89 -4.64 17.31
CA PRO A 323 -8.60 -5.35 18.36
C PRO A 323 -9.60 -4.45 19.11
N GLY A 324 -10.69 -5.02 19.60
CA GLY A 324 -11.74 -4.31 20.33
C GLY A 324 -13.00 -4.07 19.49
N ALA A 325 -13.53 -2.84 19.49
CA ALA A 325 -14.81 -2.53 18.85
C ALA A 325 -14.79 -2.76 17.33
N MET A 326 -13.65 -2.48 16.68
CA MET A 326 -13.47 -2.71 15.24
C MET A 326 -13.51 -4.19 14.88
N LEU A 327 -12.77 -5.03 15.61
CA LEU A 327 -12.80 -6.48 15.42
C LEU A 327 -14.19 -7.05 15.69
N ASN A 328 -14.92 -6.57 16.70
CA ASN A 328 -16.31 -6.95 16.94
C ASN A 328 -17.21 -6.59 15.75
N ALA A 329 -17.08 -5.37 15.20
CA ALA A 329 -17.81 -4.97 14.01
C ALA A 329 -17.48 -5.86 12.81
N TYR A 330 -16.23 -6.29 12.67
CA TYR A 330 -15.81 -7.25 11.67
C TYR A 330 -16.51 -8.61 11.85
N HIS A 331 -16.47 -9.20 13.05
CA HIS A 331 -17.18 -10.45 13.35
C HIS A 331 -18.68 -10.37 13.04
N ARG A 332 -19.36 -9.30 13.47
CA ARG A 332 -20.80 -9.11 13.18
C ARG A 332 -21.09 -8.90 11.71
N GLY A 333 -20.17 -8.26 10.98
CA GLY A 333 -20.27 -8.14 9.53
C GLY A 333 -20.16 -9.50 8.83
N VAL A 334 -19.24 -10.37 9.26
CA VAL A 334 -19.14 -11.74 8.74
C VAL A 334 -20.43 -12.52 8.97
N GLU A 335 -21.03 -12.42 10.16
CA GLU A 335 -22.34 -13.02 10.47
C GLU A 335 -23.45 -12.49 9.55
N MET A 336 -23.48 -11.18 9.29
CA MET A 336 -24.43 -10.56 8.36
C MET A 336 -24.27 -11.12 6.93
N HIS A 337 -23.05 -11.15 6.40
CA HIS A 337 -22.78 -11.71 5.06
C HIS A 337 -23.13 -13.21 4.99
N LEU A 338 -22.85 -13.98 6.04
CA LEU A 338 -23.28 -15.38 6.14
C LEU A 338 -24.80 -15.53 6.13
N GLY A 339 -25.51 -14.68 6.89
CA GLY A 339 -26.96 -14.63 6.91
C GLY A 339 -27.57 -14.32 5.54
N MET A 340 -26.93 -13.44 4.76
CA MET A 340 -27.31 -13.13 3.38
C MET A 340 -27.01 -14.30 2.44
N ASN A 341 -25.79 -14.83 2.46
CA ASN A 341 -25.33 -15.88 1.55
C ASN A 341 -26.14 -17.18 1.69
N ARG A 342 -26.57 -17.53 2.90
CA ARG A 342 -27.36 -18.74 3.18
C ARG A 342 -28.87 -18.48 3.28
N THR A 343 -29.31 -17.24 3.08
CA THR A 343 -30.73 -16.83 3.27
C THR A 343 -31.28 -17.29 4.64
N LEU A 344 -30.53 -17.03 5.70
CA LEU A 344 -30.96 -17.40 7.05
C LEU A 344 -32.20 -16.57 7.46
N LYS A 345 -33.09 -17.19 8.24
CA LYS A 345 -34.30 -16.53 8.76
C LYS A 345 -33.95 -15.29 9.59
N ASP A 346 -32.82 -15.33 10.30
CA ASP A 346 -32.38 -14.28 11.23
C ASP A 346 -31.55 -13.16 10.57
N LYS A 347 -31.48 -13.11 9.24
CA LYS A 347 -30.75 -12.06 8.50
C LYS A 347 -31.04 -10.62 8.96
N PRO A 348 -32.28 -10.20 9.33
CA PRO A 348 -32.52 -8.81 9.74
C PRO A 348 -31.90 -8.52 11.12
N SER A 349 -31.84 -9.54 11.99
CA SER A 349 -31.21 -9.40 13.31
C SER A 349 -29.71 -9.22 13.18
N ALA A 350 -29.05 -10.04 12.35
CA ALA A 350 -27.62 -9.95 12.08
C ALA A 350 -27.23 -8.57 11.50
N ALA A 351 -27.99 -8.06 10.53
CA ALA A 351 -27.77 -6.73 9.97
C ALA A 351 -27.90 -5.61 11.03
N LYS A 352 -28.89 -5.70 11.93
CA LYS A 352 -29.05 -4.73 13.03
C LYS A 352 -27.88 -4.78 14.01
N GLN A 353 -27.43 -5.97 14.39
CA GLN A 353 -26.28 -6.15 15.28
C GLN A 353 -25.00 -5.60 14.66
N TYR A 354 -24.79 -5.82 13.36
CA TYR A 354 -23.68 -5.23 12.62
C TYR A 354 -23.70 -3.71 12.65
N LEU A 355 -24.85 -3.06 12.40
CA LEU A 355 -24.95 -1.60 12.43
C LEU A 355 -24.65 -1.01 13.81
N VAL A 356 -25.08 -1.68 14.89
CA VAL A 356 -24.76 -1.25 16.27
C VAL A 356 -23.26 -1.35 16.52
N ALA A 357 -22.64 -2.51 16.21
CA ALA A 357 -21.21 -2.71 16.38
C ALA A 357 -20.37 -1.75 15.51
N LEU A 358 -20.83 -1.45 14.30
CA LEU A 358 -20.17 -0.50 13.41
C LEU A 358 -20.19 0.93 13.97
N ASN A 359 -21.30 1.36 14.57
CA ASN A 359 -21.37 2.67 15.20
C ASN A 359 -20.48 2.77 16.43
N GLU A 360 -20.39 1.70 17.23
CA GLU A 360 -19.46 1.61 18.35
C GLU A 360 -18.00 1.65 17.88
N ALA A 361 -17.66 0.93 16.82
CA ALA A 361 -16.34 0.97 16.19
C ALA A 361 -15.98 2.38 15.72
N LYS A 362 -16.90 3.08 15.04
CA LYS A 362 -16.70 4.48 14.61
C LYS A 362 -16.50 5.44 15.79
N ALA A 363 -17.20 5.21 16.89
CA ALA A 363 -17.03 5.99 18.11
C ALA A 363 -15.66 5.72 18.75
N ALA A 364 -15.21 4.47 18.81
CA ALA A 364 -13.91 4.08 19.35
C ALA A 364 -12.73 4.61 18.52
N ASP A 365 -12.89 4.73 17.19
CA ASP A 365 -11.85 5.30 16.30
C ASP A 365 -11.67 6.82 16.49
N SER A 366 -12.61 7.50 17.16
CA SER A 366 -12.46 8.90 17.55
C SER A 366 -11.50 9.03 18.74
N ARG A 367 -10.20 8.78 18.51
CA ARG A 367 -9.16 8.71 19.56
C ARG A 367 -8.67 10.07 20.06
N SER A 368 -8.96 11.14 19.32
CA SER A 368 -8.60 12.49 19.76
C SER A 368 -9.71 13.06 20.64
N PHE A 369 -9.37 13.32 21.90
CA PHE A 369 -10.21 14.06 22.83
C PHE A 369 -10.08 15.59 22.67
N MET A 370 -9.22 16.04 21.76
CA MET A 370 -9.09 17.47 21.48
C MET A 370 -10.40 17.97 20.88
N GLY A 371 -10.88 19.11 21.38
CA GLY A 371 -11.95 19.83 20.71
C GLY A 371 -11.53 20.10 19.26
N ARG A 372 -12.43 19.84 18.30
CA ARG A 372 -12.17 20.19 16.90
C ARG A 372 -12.01 21.72 16.83
N SER A 373 -10.78 22.19 16.67
CA SER A 373 -10.55 23.59 16.30
C SER A 373 -10.89 23.73 14.83
N VAL A 374 -11.99 24.42 14.53
CA VAL A 374 -12.26 24.88 13.17
C VAL A 374 -11.46 26.14 12.97
N GLY A 375 -10.48 26.07 12.08
CA GLY A 375 -9.39 27.02 12.04
C GLY A 375 -8.18 26.36 12.68
N ASP A 376 -7.24 25.94 11.82
CA ASP A 376 -5.83 26.12 12.15
C ASP A 376 -5.72 27.51 12.78
N THR A 377 -4.97 27.66 13.87
CA THR A 377 -4.70 28.98 14.47
C THR A 377 -3.82 29.76 13.49
N GLY A 378 -4.34 30.04 12.30
CA GLY A 378 -3.90 31.08 11.43
C GLY A 378 -3.87 32.29 12.32
N THR A 379 -2.65 32.76 12.55
CA THR A 379 -2.34 34.09 13.03
C THR A 379 -3.49 34.99 12.67
N ILE A 380 -4.31 35.35 13.67
CA ILE A 380 -5.43 36.24 13.47
C ILE A 380 -4.81 37.45 12.78
N ARG A 381 -5.13 37.66 11.49
CA ARG A 381 -4.64 38.85 10.78
C ARG A 381 -5.16 40.02 11.59
N ARG A 382 -4.28 40.63 12.38
CA ARG A 382 -4.61 41.75 13.26
C ARG A 382 -5.25 42.80 12.37
N ARG A 383 -6.45 43.27 12.73
CA ARG A 383 -7.14 44.26 11.90
C ARG A 383 -6.40 45.57 12.06
N LEU A 384 -6.46 46.44 11.04
CA LEU A 384 -5.81 47.75 11.10
C LEU A 384 -6.26 48.59 12.30
N ARG A 385 -7.50 48.35 12.79
CA ARG A 385 -8.07 48.99 13.99
C ARG A 385 -7.36 48.59 15.29
N ASP A 386 -6.63 47.47 15.28
CA ASP A 386 -5.91 46.94 16.44
C ASP A 386 -4.46 47.48 16.47
N MET A 387 -4.16 48.54 15.69
CA MET A 387 -2.90 49.27 15.67
C MET A 387 -3.11 50.76 16.05
N PRO A 388 -2.20 51.39 16.80
CA PRO A 388 -0.90 50.88 17.29
C PRO A 388 -1.01 50.07 18.59
N ILE A 389 -0.12 49.09 18.74
CA ILE A 389 0.03 48.29 19.96
C ILE A 389 0.73 49.20 20.99
N GLY A 390 0.12 49.36 22.16
CA GLY A 390 0.76 50.07 23.27
C GLY A 390 2.06 49.39 23.68
N PRO A 391 3.02 50.11 24.29
CA PRO A 391 4.37 49.62 24.58
C PRO A 391 4.47 48.42 25.54
N ASP A 392 3.35 47.88 26.05
CA ASP A 392 3.30 46.98 27.21
C ASP A 392 2.70 45.57 26.94
N GLU A 393 2.71 45.06 25.70
CA GLU A 393 2.42 43.63 25.46
C GLU A 393 3.67 42.89 24.93
N PRO A 394 4.12 41.80 25.60
CA PRO A 394 5.29 41.00 25.20
C PRO A 394 5.10 40.20 23.90
#